data_AF-A0A958PXW0-F1
#
_entry.id   AF-A0A958PXW0-F1
#
_cell.length_a   1.000
_cell.length_b   1.000
_cell.length_c   1.000
_cell.angle_alpha   90.00
_cell.angle_beta   90.00
_cell.angle_gamma   90.00
#
_symmetry.space_group_name_H-M   'P 1'
#
loop_
_entity.id
_entity.type
_entity.pdbx_description
1 polymer ?
#
loop_
_entity_poly.entity_id
_entity_poly.type
_entity_poly.pdbx_seq_one_letter_code
_entity_poly.pdbx_strand_id
1 'polypeptide(L)'
;MLLVLANASPSTPSWILLGASVAWAALWINLSVVPFFFKGETLYQDYSASGRLNASLASIESSQVIPALAKMFVQAAQAQHDKRKRPEHEIVELLNSVEFLPHLKDAQKAMGEMESLKLQYKKLRQCSKRIWQFGLAHSLLTPAICLLCMLLIPHWAYGTWVVTALSVVWLVALVLSASSFWRFHGLAHHFTAALDVDGGS
;
A
#
# COMPACT_ATOMS: atom_id res chain seq x y z
N MET A 1 -14.84 14.48 -22.26
CA MET A 1 -16.11 15.07 -21.76
C MET A 1 -16.16 16.59 -21.94
N LEU A 2 -15.16 17.36 -21.51
CA LEU A 2 -15.14 18.83 -21.71
C LEU A 2 -15.00 19.28 -23.17
N LEU A 3 -14.21 18.56 -23.99
CA LEU A 3 -14.18 18.76 -25.44
C LEU A 3 -15.50 18.38 -26.14
N VAL A 4 -16.28 17.48 -25.53
CA VAL A 4 -17.64 17.13 -26.03
C VAL A 4 -18.64 18.22 -25.66
N LEU A 5 -18.47 18.91 -24.53
CA LEU A 5 -19.25 20.10 -24.18
C LEU A 5 -18.94 21.31 -25.10
N ALA A 6 -17.69 21.46 -25.54
CA ALA A 6 -17.28 22.53 -26.45
C ALA A 6 -17.71 22.29 -27.91
N ASN A 7 -17.86 21.01 -28.33
CA ASN A 7 -18.30 20.62 -29.67
C ASN A 7 -19.71 20.00 -29.70
N ALA A 8 -20.46 20.07 -28.61
CA ALA A 8 -21.84 19.61 -28.59
C ALA A 8 -22.64 20.49 -29.55
N SER A 9 -23.23 19.87 -30.58
CA SER A 9 -24.26 20.53 -31.38
C SER A 9 -25.30 21.12 -30.41
N PRO A 10 -25.81 22.34 -30.64
CA PRO A 10 -26.82 22.99 -29.79
C PRO A 10 -28.09 22.16 -29.59
N SER A 11 -28.22 21.02 -30.27
CA SER A 11 -29.28 20.03 -30.17
C SER A 11 -29.10 18.96 -29.09
N THR A 12 -27.95 18.86 -28.41
CA THR A 12 -27.75 17.79 -27.41
C THR A 12 -28.43 18.18 -26.09
N PRO A 13 -29.52 17.51 -25.70
CA PRO A 13 -30.23 17.92 -24.50
C PRO A 13 -29.39 17.61 -23.25
N SER A 14 -29.34 18.57 -22.35
CA SER A 14 -28.49 18.57 -21.15
C SER A 14 -28.67 17.31 -20.27
N TRP A 15 -29.87 16.74 -20.21
CA TRP A 15 -30.15 15.51 -19.45
C TRP A 15 -29.35 14.29 -19.94
N ILE A 16 -28.94 14.22 -21.22
CA ILE A 16 -28.08 13.15 -21.73
C ILE A 16 -26.68 13.24 -21.09
N LEU A 17 -26.15 14.45 -20.95
CA LEU A 17 -24.85 14.68 -20.32
C LEU A 17 -24.90 14.35 -18.82
N LEU A 18 -26.01 14.66 -18.15
CA LEU A 18 -26.24 14.23 -16.76
C LEU A 18 -26.26 12.71 -16.66
N GLY A 19 -27.05 12.04 -17.50
CA GLY A 19 -27.11 10.57 -17.55
C GLY A 19 -25.75 9.93 -17.78
N ALA A 20 -24.96 10.45 -18.73
CA ALA A 20 -23.60 9.99 -18.99
C ALA A 20 -22.65 10.20 -17.79
N SER A 21 -22.75 11.35 -17.10
CA SER A 21 -21.94 11.62 -15.89
C SER A 21 -22.28 10.71 -14.71
N VAL A 22 -23.56 10.38 -14.53
CA VAL A 22 -24.03 9.43 -13.51
C VAL A 22 -23.55 8.02 -13.85
N ALA A 23 -23.67 7.61 -15.12
CA ALA A 23 -23.15 6.33 -15.58
C ALA A 23 -21.62 6.21 -15.39
N TRP A 24 -20.88 7.29 -15.69
CA TRP A 24 -19.44 7.36 -15.44
C TRP A 24 -19.11 7.23 -13.95
N ALA A 25 -19.82 7.97 -13.10
CA ALA A 25 -19.65 7.88 -11.65
C ALA A 25 -19.93 6.47 -11.13
N ALA A 26 -21.00 5.82 -11.60
CA ALA A 26 -21.34 4.45 -11.22
C ALA A 26 -20.26 3.44 -11.66
N LEU A 27 -19.73 3.59 -12.88
CA LEU A 27 -18.61 2.76 -13.36
C LEU A 27 -17.37 2.95 -12.48
N TRP A 28 -17.06 4.19 -12.08
CA TRP A 28 -15.93 4.48 -11.19
C TRP A 28 -16.13 4.01 -9.75
N ILE A 29 -17.35 4.04 -9.25
CA ILE A 29 -17.69 3.43 -7.95
C ILE A 29 -17.39 1.93 -8.01
N ASN A 30 -17.84 1.23 -9.06
CA ASN A 30 -17.59 -0.20 -9.20
C ASN A 30 -16.11 -0.56 -9.41
N LEU A 31 -15.34 0.29 -10.08
CA LEU A 31 -13.92 0.03 -10.29
C LEU A 31 -13.06 0.40 -9.07
N SER A 32 -13.32 1.55 -8.45
CA SER A 32 -12.40 2.19 -7.50
C SER A 32 -12.91 2.25 -6.07
N VAL A 33 -14.21 2.38 -5.87
CA VAL A 33 -14.79 2.55 -4.53
C VAL A 33 -15.14 1.20 -3.94
N VAL A 34 -15.99 0.41 -4.60
CA VAL A 34 -16.45 -0.89 -4.10
C VAL A 34 -15.28 -1.83 -3.79
N PRO A 35 -14.30 -2.02 -4.71
CA PRO A 35 -13.21 -2.95 -4.43
C PRO A 35 -12.34 -2.44 -3.30
N PHE A 36 -12.10 -1.13 -3.17
CA PHE A 36 -11.18 -0.53 -2.20
C PHE A 36 -11.79 -0.11 -0.86
N PHE A 37 -13.12 -0.03 -0.78
CA PHE A 37 -13.87 0.23 0.46
C PHE A 37 -13.64 -0.90 1.46
N PHE A 38 -13.76 -2.15 0.99
CA PHE A 38 -13.45 -3.33 1.79
C PHE A 38 -11.99 -3.78 1.68
N LYS A 39 -11.20 -3.30 0.72
CA LYS A 39 -9.83 -3.83 0.52
C LYS A 39 -8.89 -3.61 1.69
N GLY A 40 -9.10 -2.59 2.51
CA GLY A 40 -8.35 -2.46 3.76
C GLY A 40 -8.62 -3.62 4.73
N GLU A 41 -9.83 -4.15 4.71
CA GLU A 41 -10.29 -5.28 5.51
C GLU A 41 -10.01 -6.61 4.83
N THR A 42 -10.15 -6.73 3.50
CA THR A 42 -9.75 -7.95 2.77
C THR A 42 -8.25 -8.12 2.76
N LEU A 43 -7.43 -7.06 2.59
CA LEU A 43 -5.97 -7.16 2.75
C LEU A 43 -5.60 -7.57 4.19
N TYR A 44 -6.36 -7.12 5.18
CA TYR A 44 -6.17 -7.57 6.55
C TYR A 44 -6.55 -9.05 6.72
N GLN A 45 -7.67 -9.49 6.15
CA GLN A 45 -8.10 -10.88 6.17
C GLN A 45 -7.13 -11.79 5.39
N ASP A 46 -6.76 -11.42 4.17
CA ASP A 46 -5.94 -12.18 3.23
C ASP A 46 -4.49 -12.35 3.69
N TYR A 47 -3.95 -11.41 4.47
CA TYR A 47 -2.55 -11.45 4.87
C TYR A 47 -2.35 -11.57 6.38
N SER A 48 -3.15 -10.89 7.20
CA SER A 48 -3.02 -10.93 8.66
C SER A 48 -3.88 -12.03 9.31
N ALA A 49 -5.13 -12.21 8.88
CA ALA A 49 -6.03 -13.20 9.47
C ALA A 49 -5.83 -14.62 8.89
N SER A 50 -5.48 -14.72 7.60
CA SER A 50 -5.09 -15.97 6.93
C SER A 50 -3.80 -16.57 7.49
N GLY A 51 -3.06 -15.79 8.29
CA GLY A 51 -1.77 -16.18 8.82
C GLY A 51 -0.63 -16.16 7.81
N ARG A 52 -0.83 -15.85 6.52
CA ARG A 52 0.26 -15.85 5.52
C ARG A 52 1.40 -14.91 5.88
N LEU A 53 1.09 -13.67 6.31
CA LEU A 53 2.12 -12.74 6.77
C LEU A 53 2.83 -13.26 8.02
N ASN A 54 2.07 -13.80 8.98
CA ASN A 54 2.64 -14.34 10.21
C ASN A 54 3.48 -15.61 9.95
N ALA A 55 3.09 -16.42 8.97
CA ALA A 55 3.79 -17.62 8.55
C ALA A 55 5.10 -17.27 7.84
N SER A 56 5.11 -16.29 6.92
CA SER A 56 6.36 -15.82 6.31
C SER A 56 7.28 -15.17 7.35
N LEU A 57 6.73 -14.37 8.28
CA LEU A 57 7.53 -13.81 9.39
C LEU A 57 8.10 -14.90 10.30
N ALA A 58 7.30 -15.91 10.67
CA ALA A 58 7.75 -17.04 11.48
C ALA A 58 8.74 -17.95 10.73
N SER A 59 8.60 -18.07 9.41
CA SER A 59 9.54 -18.77 8.53
C SER A 59 10.90 -18.08 8.56
N ILE A 60 10.95 -16.76 8.35
CA ILE A 60 12.21 -15.98 8.46
C ILE A 60 12.81 -16.11 9.87
N GLU A 61 11.98 -16.01 10.90
CA GLU A 61 12.44 -16.14 12.29
C GLU A 61 13.03 -17.54 12.56
N SER A 62 12.34 -18.60 12.16
CA SER A 62 12.76 -19.98 12.42
C SER A 62 13.91 -20.46 11.54
N SER A 63 13.99 -20.01 10.28
CA SER A 63 15.01 -20.47 9.32
C SER A 63 16.29 -19.64 9.35
N GLN A 64 16.21 -18.35 9.71
CA GLN A 64 17.36 -17.45 9.65
C GLN A 64 17.76 -16.91 11.03
N VAL A 65 16.81 -16.34 11.78
CA VAL A 65 17.12 -15.65 13.05
C VAL A 65 17.50 -16.64 14.16
N ILE A 66 16.66 -17.64 14.42
CA ILE A 66 16.90 -18.63 15.48
C ILE A 66 18.19 -19.43 15.22
N PRO A 67 18.49 -19.92 14.00
CA PRO A 67 19.73 -20.65 13.75
C PRO A 67 20.99 -19.78 13.85
N ALA A 68 20.93 -18.52 13.42
CA ALA A 68 22.06 -17.58 13.59
C ALA A 68 22.34 -17.31 15.07
N LEU A 69 21.30 -17.05 15.87
CA LEU A 69 21.41 -16.88 17.31
C LEU A 69 21.88 -18.18 18.01
N ALA A 70 21.35 -19.33 17.61
CA ALA A 70 21.74 -20.62 18.18
C ALA A 70 23.22 -20.93 17.90
N LYS A 71 23.73 -20.65 16.69
CA LYS A 71 25.16 -20.78 16.37
C LYS A 71 26.00 -19.86 17.24
N MET A 72 25.54 -18.63 17.46
CA MET A 72 26.18 -17.67 18.34
C MET A 72 26.27 -18.18 19.79
N PHE A 73 25.19 -18.75 20.32
CA PHE A 73 25.18 -19.36 21.66
C PHE A 73 26.04 -20.62 21.76
N VAL A 74 26.06 -21.45 20.72
CA VAL A 74 26.91 -22.66 20.69
C VAL A 74 28.40 -22.27 20.65
N GLN A 75 28.78 -21.27 19.85
CA GLN A 75 30.16 -20.77 19.82
C GLN A 75 30.56 -20.16 21.16
N ALA A 76 29.67 -19.38 21.78
CA ALA A 76 29.88 -18.85 23.13
C ALA A 76 30.06 -19.97 24.16
N ALA A 77 29.21 -21.00 24.13
CA ALA A 77 29.30 -22.15 25.05
C ALA A 77 30.57 -22.99 24.84
N GLN A 78 31.05 -23.12 23.60
CA GLN A 78 32.29 -23.84 23.29
C GLN A 78 33.56 -23.07 23.70
N ALA A 79 33.53 -21.74 23.61
CA ALA A 79 34.62 -20.88 24.07
C ALA A 79 34.69 -20.76 25.60
N GLN A 80 33.63 -21.17 26.31
CA GLN A 80 33.58 -21.15 27.77
C GLN A 80 34.44 -22.30 28.34
N HIS A 81 35.74 -22.03 28.52
CA HIS A 81 36.72 -23.05 28.90
C HIS A 81 36.66 -23.48 30.38
N ASP A 82 36.04 -22.72 31.30
CA ASP A 82 36.11 -23.04 32.74
C ASP A 82 34.90 -22.52 33.57
N LYS A 83 33.91 -23.40 33.81
CA LYS A 83 32.66 -23.10 34.55
C LYS A 83 32.83 -22.64 36.01
N ARG A 84 34.07 -22.54 36.52
CA ARG A 84 34.39 -22.18 37.91
C ARG A 84 34.82 -20.71 38.08
N LYS A 85 35.04 -19.95 37.01
CA LYS A 85 35.46 -18.54 37.08
C LYS A 85 34.27 -17.59 37.33
N ARG A 86 34.54 -16.41 37.91
CA ARG A 86 33.53 -15.37 38.12
C ARG A 86 32.96 -14.89 36.77
N PRO A 87 31.62 -14.75 36.64
CA PRO A 87 30.95 -14.51 35.36
C PRO A 87 31.38 -13.20 34.67
N GLU A 88 31.75 -12.17 35.43
CA GLU A 88 32.05 -10.84 34.87
C GLU A 88 33.35 -10.80 34.04
N HIS A 89 34.40 -11.52 34.47
CA HIS A 89 35.65 -11.58 33.69
C HIS A 89 35.55 -12.57 32.53
N GLU A 90 34.78 -13.63 32.70
CA GLU A 90 34.57 -14.67 31.69
C GLU A 90 33.76 -14.13 30.49
N ILE A 91 32.75 -13.27 30.73
CA ILE A 91 31.94 -12.65 29.67
C ILE A 91 32.79 -11.77 28.74
N VAL A 92 33.69 -10.94 29.30
CA VAL A 92 34.56 -10.06 28.49
C VAL A 92 35.58 -10.88 27.68
N GLU A 93 36.11 -11.96 28.24
CA GLU A 93 37.03 -12.88 27.56
C GLU A 93 36.31 -13.69 26.48
N LEU A 94 35.06 -14.10 26.70
CA LEU A 94 34.17 -14.72 25.71
C LEU A 94 33.86 -13.76 24.55
N LEU A 95 33.52 -12.51 24.86
CA LEU A 95 33.22 -11.45 23.89
C LEU A 95 34.40 -11.13 22.97
N ASN A 96 35.64 -11.28 23.47
CA ASN A 96 36.86 -11.08 22.70
C ASN A 96 37.34 -12.33 21.95
N SER A 97 36.92 -13.53 22.37
CA SER A 97 37.39 -14.81 21.79
C SER A 97 36.47 -15.39 20.72
N VAL A 98 35.18 -15.04 20.74
CA VAL A 98 34.21 -15.51 19.74
C VAL A 98 33.92 -14.39 18.74
N GLU A 99 33.98 -14.71 17.45
CA GLU A 99 33.65 -13.76 16.39
C GLU A 99 32.12 -13.68 16.22
N PHE A 100 31.47 -12.85 17.05
CA PHE A 100 30.01 -12.67 17.06
C PHE A 100 29.47 -11.91 15.84
N LEU A 101 30.29 -11.04 15.26
CA LEU A 101 29.97 -10.12 14.17
C LEU A 101 29.26 -10.76 12.95
N PRO A 102 29.73 -11.89 12.39
CA PRO A 102 29.07 -12.51 11.25
C PRO A 102 27.65 -13.01 11.56
N HIS A 103 27.45 -13.72 12.67
CA HIS A 103 26.12 -14.25 13.04
C HIS A 103 25.14 -13.15 13.44
N LEU A 104 25.62 -12.10 14.11
CA LEU A 104 24.83 -10.90 14.40
C LEU A 104 24.42 -10.17 13.12
N LYS A 105 25.31 -10.08 12.13
CA LYS A 105 25.01 -9.47 10.83
C LYS A 105 23.94 -10.25 10.07
N ASP A 106 23.99 -11.58 10.12
CA ASP A 106 22.98 -12.45 9.49
C ASP A 106 21.62 -12.32 10.19
N ALA A 107 21.59 -12.34 11.54
CA ALA A 107 20.36 -12.12 12.31
C ALA A 107 19.78 -10.72 12.09
N GLN A 108 20.63 -9.69 12.02
CA GLN A 108 20.21 -8.31 11.74
C GLN A 108 19.66 -8.17 10.32
N LYS A 109 20.26 -8.86 9.34
CA LYS A 109 19.76 -8.88 7.96
C LYS A 109 18.36 -9.52 7.91
N ALA A 110 18.17 -10.68 8.53
CA ALA A 110 16.88 -11.36 8.59
C ALA A 110 15.80 -10.52 9.30
N MET A 111 16.15 -9.86 10.41
CA MET A 111 15.24 -8.90 11.07
C MET A 111 14.90 -7.71 10.16
N GLY A 112 15.86 -7.22 9.38
CA GLY A 112 15.64 -6.17 8.38
C GLY A 112 14.67 -6.62 7.27
N GLU A 113 14.74 -7.87 6.84
CA GLU A 113 13.80 -8.47 5.87
C GLU A 113 12.37 -8.49 6.43
N MET A 114 12.20 -8.94 7.69
CA MET A 114 10.90 -8.91 8.39
C MET A 114 10.32 -7.49 8.51
N GLU A 115 11.15 -6.51 8.86
CA GLU A 115 10.71 -5.11 8.95
C GLU A 115 10.32 -4.55 7.58
N SER A 116 11.09 -4.90 6.53
CA SER A 116 10.77 -4.53 5.16
C SER A 116 9.40 -5.05 4.74
N LEU A 117 9.07 -6.30 5.09
CA LEU A 117 7.81 -6.96 4.77
C LEU A 117 6.63 -6.25 5.45
N LYS A 118 6.77 -5.92 6.74
CA LYS A 118 5.79 -5.13 7.50
C LYS A 118 5.59 -3.74 6.89
N LEU A 119 6.66 -3.10 6.45
CA LEU A 119 6.62 -1.77 5.85
C LEU A 119 5.96 -1.78 4.47
N GLN A 120 6.21 -2.81 3.67
CA GLN A 120 5.52 -3.04 2.39
C GLN A 120 4.01 -3.25 2.59
N TYR A 121 3.62 -4.07 3.56
CA TYR A 121 2.21 -4.25 3.93
C TYR A 121 1.54 -2.93 4.32
N LYS A 122 2.21 -2.13 5.17
CA LYS A 122 1.71 -0.78 5.56
C LYS A 122 1.54 0.15 4.35
N LYS A 123 2.50 0.14 3.41
CA LYS A 123 2.41 0.91 2.16
C LYS A 123 1.24 0.47 1.29
N LEU A 124 1.02 -0.85 1.16
CA LEU A 124 -0.09 -1.40 0.39
C LEU A 124 -1.44 -0.94 0.94
N ARG A 125 -1.62 -1.00 2.27
CA ARG A 125 -2.81 -0.52 2.96
C ARG A 125 -3.03 0.98 2.78
N GLN A 126 -1.98 1.79 2.89
CA GLN A 126 -2.05 3.23 2.66
C GLN A 126 -2.43 3.57 1.21
N CYS A 127 -1.86 2.86 0.24
CA CYS A 127 -2.16 3.04 -1.17
C CYS A 127 -3.62 2.68 -1.48
N SER A 128 -4.12 1.57 -0.94
CA SER A 128 -5.53 1.18 -1.02
C SER A 128 -6.46 2.28 -0.49
N LYS A 129 -6.16 2.86 0.68
CA LYS A 129 -6.96 3.94 1.26
C LYS A 129 -6.98 5.18 0.37
N ARG A 130 -5.86 5.54 -0.25
CA ARG A 130 -5.78 6.69 -1.18
C ARG A 130 -6.63 6.45 -2.43
N ILE A 131 -6.57 5.26 -3.02
CA ILE A 131 -7.40 4.90 -4.18
C ILE A 131 -8.88 5.04 -3.84
N TRP A 132 -9.29 4.54 -2.67
CA TRP A 132 -10.66 4.67 -2.21
C TRP A 132 -11.10 6.14 -2.05
N GLN A 133 -10.28 6.96 -1.37
CA GLN A 133 -10.58 8.38 -1.16
C GLN A 133 -10.68 9.17 -2.47
N PHE A 134 -9.72 8.98 -3.37
CA PHE A 134 -9.72 9.65 -4.68
C PHE A 134 -10.84 9.13 -5.58
N GLY A 135 -11.11 7.83 -5.58
CA GLY A 135 -12.22 7.22 -6.31
C GLY A 135 -13.57 7.75 -5.86
N LEU A 136 -13.78 7.90 -4.55
CA LEU A 136 -15.00 8.47 -3.99
C LEU A 136 -15.15 9.95 -4.36
N ALA A 137 -14.09 10.74 -4.17
CA ALA A 137 -14.10 12.16 -4.53
C ALA A 137 -14.41 12.35 -6.01
N HIS A 138 -13.77 11.58 -6.89
CA HIS A 138 -14.00 11.62 -8.34
C HIS A 138 -15.46 11.28 -8.70
N SER A 139 -16.00 10.24 -8.08
CA SER A 139 -17.37 9.78 -8.34
C SER A 139 -18.42 10.81 -7.93
N LEU A 140 -18.20 11.54 -6.83
CA LEU A 140 -19.09 12.61 -6.37
C LEU A 140 -18.92 13.91 -7.17
N LEU A 141 -17.69 14.27 -7.52
CA LEU A 141 -17.38 15.49 -8.29
C LEU A 141 -17.92 15.41 -9.72
N THR A 142 -17.94 14.24 -10.35
CA THR A 142 -18.38 14.07 -11.75
C THR A 142 -19.81 14.60 -11.99
N PRO A 143 -20.86 14.11 -11.30
CA PRO A 143 -22.22 14.62 -11.49
C PRO A 143 -22.38 16.04 -10.93
N ALA A 144 -21.65 16.41 -9.87
CA ALA A 144 -21.71 17.76 -9.31
C ALA A 144 -21.24 18.83 -10.30
N ILE A 145 -20.14 18.57 -11.04
CA ILE A 145 -19.65 19.46 -12.09
C ILE A 145 -20.71 19.59 -13.20
N CYS A 146 -21.29 18.48 -13.65
CA CYS A 146 -22.35 18.53 -14.67
C CYS A 146 -23.58 19.33 -14.23
N LEU A 147 -24.02 19.16 -12.97
CA LEU A 147 -25.14 19.90 -12.41
C LEU A 147 -24.83 21.39 -12.26
N LEU A 148 -23.63 21.75 -11.80
CA LEU A 148 -23.16 23.13 -11.73
C LEU A 148 -23.07 23.78 -13.11
N CYS A 149 -22.63 23.04 -14.14
CA CYS A 149 -22.63 23.53 -15.52
C CYS A 149 -24.04 23.90 -16.01
N MET A 150 -25.05 23.08 -15.67
CA MET A 150 -26.43 23.33 -16.08
C MET A 150 -27.08 24.51 -15.34
N LEU A 151 -26.74 24.71 -14.07
CA LEU A 151 -27.39 25.69 -13.21
C LEU A 151 -26.70 27.06 -13.19
N LEU A 152 -25.36 27.13 -13.22
CA LEU A 152 -24.62 28.40 -13.02
C LEU A 152 -24.22 29.10 -14.32
N ILE A 153 -23.88 28.36 -15.38
CA ILE A 153 -23.36 28.96 -16.63
C ILE A 153 -24.35 29.93 -17.29
N PRO A 154 -25.68 29.69 -17.30
CA PRO A 154 -26.63 30.62 -17.94
C PRO A 154 -26.79 31.95 -17.18
N HIS A 155 -26.45 31.99 -15.89
CA HIS A 155 -26.85 33.07 -14.99
C HIS A 155 -25.68 33.84 -14.37
N TRP A 156 -24.43 33.38 -14.54
CA TRP A 156 -23.29 33.96 -13.84
C TRP A 156 -22.03 34.02 -14.69
N ALA A 157 -21.54 35.25 -14.95
CA ALA A 157 -20.36 35.50 -15.78
C ALA A 157 -19.06 34.84 -15.25
N TYR A 158 -18.98 34.59 -13.94
CA TYR A 158 -17.83 33.91 -13.31
C TYR A 158 -17.99 32.38 -13.22
N GLY A 159 -19.16 31.83 -13.56
CA GLY A 159 -19.45 30.40 -13.44
C GLY A 159 -18.54 29.52 -14.30
N THR A 160 -18.11 30.03 -15.46
CA THR A 160 -17.18 29.34 -16.36
C THR A 160 -15.80 29.10 -15.74
N TRP A 161 -15.26 30.08 -15.01
CA TRP A 161 -13.99 29.95 -14.31
C TRP A 161 -14.06 28.91 -13.19
N VAL A 162 -15.15 28.91 -12.41
CA VAL A 162 -15.39 27.93 -11.33
C VAL A 162 -15.48 26.51 -11.90
N VAL A 163 -16.26 26.32 -12.97
CA VAL A 163 -16.40 25.03 -13.66
C VAL A 163 -15.06 24.57 -14.21
N THR A 164 -14.26 25.48 -14.79
CA THR A 164 -12.94 25.15 -15.33
C THR A 164 -11.97 24.73 -14.22
N ALA A 165 -11.95 25.46 -13.10
CA ALA A 165 -11.12 25.10 -11.94
C ALA A 165 -11.51 23.72 -11.37
N LEU A 166 -12.81 23.46 -11.19
CA LEU A 166 -13.31 22.15 -10.74
C LEU A 166 -12.97 21.03 -11.71
N SER A 167 -13.03 21.32 -13.01
CA SER A 167 -12.66 20.37 -14.07
C SER A 167 -11.17 19.99 -14.06
N VAL A 168 -10.30 20.96 -13.80
CA VAL A 168 -8.85 20.72 -13.63
C VAL A 168 -8.61 19.85 -12.39
N VAL A 169 -9.25 20.18 -11.26
CA VAL A 169 -9.16 19.37 -10.03
C VAL A 169 -9.66 17.94 -10.28
N TRP A 170 -10.76 17.77 -11.01
CA TRP A 170 -11.30 16.47 -11.41
C TRP A 170 -10.33 15.67 -12.27
N LEU A 171 -9.67 16.30 -13.26
CA LEU A 171 -8.66 15.65 -14.09
C LEU A 171 -7.43 15.23 -13.26
N VAL A 172 -6.96 16.10 -12.36
CA VAL A 172 -5.85 15.77 -11.47
C VAL A 172 -6.22 14.59 -10.56
N ALA A 173 -7.43 14.57 -9.99
CA ALA A 173 -7.91 13.46 -9.18
C ALA A 173 -7.96 12.14 -9.98
N LEU A 174 -8.37 12.20 -11.25
CA LEU A 174 -8.37 11.04 -12.15
C LEU A 174 -6.96 10.47 -12.36
N VAL A 175 -6.00 11.34 -12.69
CA VAL A 175 -4.59 10.93 -12.93
C VAL A 175 -3.96 10.38 -11.65
N LEU A 176 -4.22 11.01 -10.51
CA LEU A 176 -3.74 10.52 -9.22
C LEU A 176 -4.37 9.18 -8.82
N SER A 177 -5.65 8.97 -9.13
CA SER A 177 -6.33 7.68 -8.90
C SER A 177 -5.75 6.59 -9.80
N ALA A 178 -5.63 6.84 -11.11
CA ALA A 178 -5.06 5.89 -12.07
C ALA A 178 -3.60 5.52 -11.74
N SER A 179 -2.77 6.50 -11.42
CA SER A 179 -1.38 6.24 -11.01
C SER A 179 -1.30 5.48 -9.68
N SER A 180 -2.21 5.75 -8.75
CA SER A 180 -2.30 5.00 -7.49
C SER A 180 -2.71 3.55 -7.73
N PHE A 181 -3.64 3.30 -8.65
CA PHE A 181 -4.03 1.95 -9.08
C PHE A 181 -2.85 1.14 -9.60
N TRP A 182 -2.07 1.72 -10.51
CA TRP A 182 -0.89 1.03 -11.06
C TRP A 182 0.14 0.75 -9.99
N ARG A 183 0.40 1.73 -9.11
CA ARG A 183 1.30 1.54 -7.97
C ARG A 183 0.81 0.46 -7.01
N PHE A 184 -0.50 0.40 -6.75
CA PHE A 184 -1.08 -0.62 -5.90
C PHE A 184 -0.90 -2.02 -6.49
N HIS A 185 -1.18 -2.21 -7.78
CA HIS A 185 -0.98 -3.51 -8.44
C HIS A 185 0.49 -3.93 -8.46
N GLY A 186 1.41 -3.00 -8.74
CA GLY A 186 2.84 -3.28 -8.65
C GLY A 186 3.27 -3.70 -7.24
N LEU A 187 2.86 -2.94 -6.22
CA LEU A 187 3.16 -3.26 -4.83
C LEU A 187 2.54 -4.59 -4.39
N ALA A 188 1.29 -4.88 -4.77
CA ALA A 188 0.61 -6.12 -4.45
C ALA A 188 1.31 -7.33 -5.07
N HIS A 189 1.76 -7.22 -6.32
CA HIS A 189 2.50 -8.26 -7.01
C HIS A 189 3.85 -8.54 -6.33
N HIS A 190 4.64 -7.50 -6.05
CA HIS A 190 5.91 -7.64 -5.35
C HIS A 190 5.74 -8.21 -3.94
N PHE A 191 4.73 -7.75 -3.21
CA PHE A 191 4.45 -8.22 -1.86
C PHE A 191 4.03 -9.70 -1.85
N THR A 192 3.17 -10.11 -2.78
CA THR A 192 2.76 -11.51 -2.91
C THR A 192 3.93 -12.41 -3.31
N ALA A 193 4.75 -11.96 -4.26
CA ALA A 193 5.97 -12.68 -4.64
C ALA A 193 6.95 -12.83 -3.46
N ALA A 194 7.12 -11.79 -2.63
CA ALA A 194 7.94 -11.86 -1.44
C ALA A 194 7.41 -12.88 -0.42
N LEU A 195 6.08 -12.94 -0.24
CA LEU A 195 5.46 -13.91 0.66
C LEU A 195 5.62 -15.36 0.19
N ASP A 196 5.62 -15.61 -1.12
CA ASP A 196 5.71 -16.97 -1.69
C ASP A 196 7.15 -17.51 -1.70
N VAL A 197 8.15 -16.64 -1.85
CA VAL A 197 9.58 -17.03 -1.78
C VAL A 197 9.94 -17.54 -0.38
N ASP A 198 9.37 -16.96 0.68
CA ASP A 198 9.69 -17.31 2.07
C ASP A 198 8.85 -18.47 2.63
N GLY A 199 7.78 -18.88 1.94
CA GLY A 199 6.88 -19.96 2.34
C GLY A 199 7.15 -21.32 1.67
N GLY A 200 8.08 -21.37 0.71
CA GLY A 200 8.34 -22.53 -0.15
C GLY A 200 9.56 -23.38 0.21
N SER A 201 10.20 -23.13 1.36
CA SER A 201 11.39 -23.85 1.84
C SER A 201 11.09 -24.70 3.07
#